data_AF-A0A1Y1HXL6-F1
#
_entry.id   AF-A0A1Y1HXL6-F1
#
_cell.length_a   1.000
_cell.length_b   1.000
_cell.length_c   1.000
_cell.angle_alpha   90.00
_cell.angle_beta   90.00
_cell.angle_gamma   90.00
#
_symmetry.space_group_name_H-M   'P 1'
#
loop_
_entity.id
_entity.type
_entity.pdbx_description
1 polymer ?
#
loop_
_entity_poly.entity_id
_entity_poly.type
_entity_poly.pdbx_seq_one_letter_code
_entity_poly.pdbx_strand_id
1 'polypeptide(L)'
;MKVFDDGRQLFNQREFYKCHDVLEELWHVSPEPQRSVLHGILQCAVGLYHLQNQNHRGALIQFGEGLHKLRRQQLRDGPLFDFEQGMSALLEFVYNTQIEHAACDEETCAPMTGDDESYRLLGNFGAGQPMYTIEEGRDGCIYLHFNSARQEKLVAQGFEQQRVVLPVLEVTEADLLELSCR
;
A
#
# COMPACT_ATOMS: atom_id res chain seq x y z
N MET A 1 -10.49 5.72 23.41
CA MET A 1 -11.33 6.46 22.46
C MET A 1 -11.76 5.51 21.35
N LYS A 2 -13.04 5.10 21.28
CA LYS A 2 -13.55 4.01 20.40
C LYS A 2 -13.32 4.24 18.89
N VAL A 3 -13.09 5.48 18.48
CA VAL A 3 -13.05 5.90 17.06
C VAL A 3 -11.83 5.35 16.31
N PHE A 4 -10.65 5.27 16.93
CA PHE A 4 -9.47 4.72 16.25
C PHE A 4 -9.60 3.21 16.00
N ASP A 5 -10.14 2.47 16.97
CA ASP A 5 -10.45 1.04 16.80
C ASP A 5 -11.47 0.79 15.69
N ASP A 6 -12.47 1.67 15.54
CA ASP A 6 -13.43 1.59 14.43
C ASP A 6 -12.69 1.79 13.08
N GLY A 7 -11.80 2.77 12.97
CA GLY A 7 -10.95 3.00 11.79
C GLY A 7 -10.03 1.81 11.48
N ARG A 8 -9.43 1.21 12.51
CA ARG A 8 -8.61 -0.01 12.41
C ARG A 8 -9.40 -1.21 11.89
N GLN A 9 -10.60 -1.44 12.43
CA GLN A 9 -11.46 -2.51 11.98
C GLN A 9 -11.86 -2.33 10.50
N LEU A 10 -12.18 -1.10 10.09
CA LEU A 10 -12.48 -0.78 8.69
C LEU A 10 -11.29 -1.06 7.76
N PHE A 11 -10.07 -0.70 8.18
CA PHE A 11 -8.85 -1.02 7.43
C PHE A 11 -8.71 -2.53 7.21
N ASN A 12 -8.81 -3.32 8.28
CA ASN A 12 -8.65 -4.77 8.22
C ASN A 12 -9.79 -5.47 7.47
N GLN A 13 -10.96 -4.83 7.38
CA GLN A 13 -12.08 -5.28 6.54
C GLN A 13 -11.94 -4.87 5.06
N ARG A 14 -10.89 -4.10 4.71
CA ARG A 14 -10.63 -3.55 3.37
C ARG A 14 -11.62 -2.46 2.95
N GLU A 15 -12.30 -1.84 3.91
CA GLU A 15 -13.18 -0.69 3.73
C GLU A 15 -12.35 0.60 3.77
N PHE A 16 -11.35 0.69 2.89
CA PHE A 16 -10.27 1.67 3.01
C PHE A 16 -10.71 3.12 2.92
N TYR A 17 -11.73 3.42 2.11
CA TYR A 17 -12.28 4.78 2.03
C TYR A 17 -12.99 5.18 3.32
N LYS A 18 -13.80 4.29 3.92
CA LYS A 18 -14.43 4.55 5.22
C LYS A 18 -13.38 4.67 6.33
N CYS A 19 -12.33 3.85 6.28
CA CYS A 19 -11.18 3.97 7.18
C CYS A 19 -10.54 5.36 7.06
N HIS A 20 -10.27 5.82 5.83
CA HIS A 20 -9.74 7.15 5.57
C HIS A 20 -10.58 8.24 6.26
N ASP A 21 -11.89 8.26 6.04
CA ASP A 21 -12.77 9.30 6.59
C ASP A 21 -12.73 9.33 8.13
N VAL A 22 -12.78 8.15 8.77
CA VAL A 22 -12.66 8.04 10.23
C VAL A 22 -11.31 8.54 10.74
N LEU A 23 -10.22 8.20 10.06
CA LEU A 23 -8.88 8.63 10.47
C LEU A 23 -8.61 10.11 10.17
N GLU A 24 -9.25 10.69 9.15
CA GLU A 24 -9.16 12.12 8.80
C GLU A 24 -9.73 12.99 9.93
N GLU A 25 -10.88 12.62 10.49
CA GLU A 25 -11.46 13.31 11.66
C GLU A 25 -10.50 13.31 12.86
N LEU A 26 -9.88 12.16 13.14
CA LEU A 26 -8.90 12.02 14.22
C LEU A 26 -7.62 12.82 13.94
N TRP A 27 -7.13 12.78 12.71
CA TRP A 27 -5.94 13.51 12.29
C TRP A 27 -6.09 15.01 12.55
N HIS A 28 -7.23 15.60 12.20
CA HIS A 28 -7.48 17.04 12.37
C HIS A 28 -7.38 17.53 13.82
N VAL A 29 -7.73 16.68 14.79
CA VAL A 29 -7.75 17.05 16.22
C VAL A 29 -6.54 16.54 17.01
N SER A 30 -5.68 15.73 16.39
CA SER A 30 -4.56 15.10 17.09
C SER A 30 -3.36 16.05 17.27
N PRO A 31 -2.59 15.93 18.38
CA PRO A 31 -1.32 16.61 18.55
C PRO A 31 -0.19 15.90 17.78
N GLU A 32 0.97 16.55 17.64
CA GLU A 32 2.19 15.83 17.26
C GLU A 32 2.71 15.01 18.46
N PRO A 33 3.33 13.84 18.24
CA PRO A 33 3.63 13.21 16.93
C PRO A 33 2.49 12.36 16.33
N GLN A 34 1.39 12.13 17.06
CA GLN A 34 0.28 11.27 16.62
C GLN A 34 -0.33 11.73 15.31
N ARG A 35 -0.48 13.04 15.12
CA ARG A 35 -1.02 13.64 13.90
C ARG A 35 -0.24 13.19 12.67
N SER A 36 1.09 13.20 12.72
CA SER A 36 1.93 12.74 11.62
C SER A 36 1.74 11.25 11.32
N VAL A 37 1.58 10.42 12.36
CA VAL A 37 1.33 8.98 12.20
C VAL A 37 -0.05 8.69 11.64
N LEU A 38 -1.10 9.31 12.17
CA LEU A 38 -2.46 9.19 11.66
C LEU A 38 -2.55 9.63 10.20
N HIS A 39 -1.86 10.72 9.84
CA HIS A 39 -1.76 11.16 8.45
C HIS A 39 -1.05 10.11 7.58
N GLY A 40 0.00 9.47 8.09
CA GLY A 40 0.67 8.37 7.41
C GLY A 40 -0.29 7.19 7.13
N ILE A 41 -1.01 6.74 8.17
CA ILE A 41 -1.93 5.59 8.08
C ILE A 41 -3.12 5.90 7.16
N LEU A 42 -3.75 7.09 7.26
CA LEU A 42 -4.88 7.44 6.41
C LEU A 42 -4.46 7.58 4.93
N GLN A 43 -3.23 8.04 4.67
CA GLN A 43 -2.68 8.05 3.30
C GLN A 43 -2.48 6.63 2.76
N CYS A 44 -1.98 5.71 3.59
CA CYS A 44 -1.93 4.29 3.23
C CYS A 44 -3.33 3.73 2.92
N ALA A 45 -4.36 4.09 3.70
CA ALA A 45 -5.74 3.68 3.45
C ALA A 45 -6.27 4.21 2.11
N VAL A 46 -6.20 5.53 1.85
CA VAL A 46 -6.69 6.08 0.57
C VAL A 46 -5.85 5.62 -0.63
N GLY A 47 -4.56 5.32 -0.43
CA GLY A 47 -3.72 4.68 -1.44
C GLY A 47 -4.22 3.29 -1.82
N LEU A 48 -4.62 2.47 -0.84
CA LEU A 48 -5.22 1.15 -1.08
C LEU A 48 -6.58 1.26 -1.78
N TYR A 49 -7.39 2.25 -1.40
CA TYR A 49 -8.64 2.56 -2.11
C TYR A 49 -8.38 2.94 -3.57
N HIS A 50 -7.38 3.78 -3.86
CA HIS A 50 -6.99 4.11 -5.24
C HIS A 50 -6.57 2.87 -6.02
N LEU A 51 -5.81 1.97 -5.40
CA LEU A 51 -5.38 0.72 -6.02
C LEU A 51 -6.57 -0.17 -6.38
N GLN A 52 -7.55 -0.34 -5.47
CA GLN A 52 -8.79 -1.07 -5.74
C GLN A 52 -9.60 -0.48 -6.89
N ASN A 53 -9.52 0.84 -7.09
CA ASN A 53 -10.19 1.57 -8.17
C ASN A 53 -9.30 1.77 -9.41
N GLN A 54 -8.25 0.95 -9.56
CA GLN A 54 -7.38 0.92 -10.75
C GLN A 54 -6.66 2.26 -11.01
N ASN A 55 -6.51 3.07 -9.95
CA ASN A 55 -5.73 4.31 -9.95
C ASN A 55 -4.35 4.03 -9.33
N HIS A 56 -3.50 3.34 -10.09
CA HIS A 56 -2.19 2.90 -9.60
C HIS A 56 -1.27 4.09 -9.28
N ARG A 57 -1.31 5.15 -10.10
CA ARG A 57 -0.53 6.36 -9.87
C ARG A 57 -0.93 7.05 -8.56
N GLY A 58 -2.23 7.19 -8.32
CA GLY A 58 -2.76 7.74 -7.07
C GLY A 58 -2.35 6.89 -5.87
N ALA A 59 -2.39 5.56 -6.01
CA ALA A 59 -1.95 4.63 -4.97
C ALA A 59 -0.46 4.83 -4.62
N LEU A 60 0.43 4.82 -5.61
CA LEU A 60 1.87 4.98 -5.41
C LEU A 60 2.23 6.32 -4.73
N ILE A 61 1.58 7.42 -5.12
CA ILE A 61 1.78 8.74 -4.51
C ILE A 61 1.40 8.69 -3.02
N GLN A 62 0.18 8.20 -2.71
CA GLN A 62 -0.32 8.17 -1.35
C GLN A 62 0.48 7.22 -0.45
N PHE A 63 0.90 6.06 -0.98
CA PHE A 63 1.82 5.17 -0.27
C PHE A 63 3.16 5.82 0.03
N GLY A 64 3.79 6.47 -0.96
CA GLY A 64 5.07 7.15 -0.77
C GLY A 64 4.99 8.26 0.28
N GLU A 65 3.96 9.10 0.22
CA GLU A 65 3.76 10.17 1.19
C GLU A 65 3.44 9.66 2.60
N GLY A 66 2.63 8.60 2.70
CA GLY A 66 2.26 7.99 3.98
C GLY A 66 3.47 7.33 4.65
N LEU A 67 4.20 6.49 3.91
CA LEU A 67 5.42 5.83 4.37
C LEU A 67 6.51 6.83 4.77
N HIS A 68 6.64 7.96 4.05
CA HIS A 68 7.57 9.01 4.45
C HIS A 68 7.29 9.52 5.88
N LYS A 69 6.01 9.72 6.23
CA LYS A 69 5.62 10.18 7.57
C LYS A 69 5.86 9.13 8.65
N LEU A 70 5.58 7.86 8.35
CA LEU A 70 5.81 6.74 9.25
C LEU A 70 7.30 6.52 9.51
N ARG A 71 8.13 6.52 8.47
CA ARG A 71 9.60 6.33 8.58
C ARG A 71 10.27 7.44 9.39
N ARG A 72 9.75 8.67 9.35
CA ARG A 72 10.27 9.80 10.14
C ARG A 72 10.13 9.59 11.66
N GLN A 73 9.26 8.69 12.10
CA GLN A 73 9.14 8.31 13.51
C GLN A 73 10.30 7.41 13.98
N GLN A 74 11.15 6.93 13.06
CA GLN A 74 12.34 6.12 13.37
C GLN A 74 12.02 4.89 14.26
N LEU A 75 10.87 4.28 14.00
CA LEU A 75 10.42 3.08 14.68
C LEU A 75 11.40 1.94 14.39
N ARG A 76 11.61 1.07 15.38
CA ARG A 76 12.52 -0.07 15.27
C ARG A 76 11.81 -1.41 15.44
N ASP A 77 10.64 -1.37 16.06
CA ASP A 77 9.84 -2.51 16.46
C ASP A 77 8.38 -2.07 16.74
N GLY A 78 7.53 -3.08 16.97
CA GLY A 78 6.14 -2.91 17.38
C GLY A 78 5.15 -2.81 16.21
N PRO A 79 3.84 -2.77 16.52
CA PRO A 79 2.79 -2.87 15.51
C PRO A 79 2.85 -1.80 14.41
N LEU A 80 3.30 -0.59 14.76
CA LEU A 80 3.41 0.50 13.80
C LEU A 80 4.62 0.33 12.87
N PHE A 81 5.71 -0.27 13.35
CA PHE A 81 6.85 -0.66 12.52
C PHE A 81 6.44 -1.80 11.57
N ASP A 82 5.76 -2.83 12.08
CA ASP A 82 5.31 -3.96 11.26
C ASP A 82 4.35 -3.50 10.15
N PHE A 83 3.43 -2.58 10.46
CA PHE A 83 2.55 -1.96 9.47
C PHE A 83 3.34 -1.19 8.41
N GLU A 84 4.33 -0.37 8.80
CA GLU A 84 5.18 0.38 7.87
C GLU A 84 5.99 -0.55 6.97
N GLN A 85 6.52 -1.65 7.49
CA GLN A 85 7.25 -2.65 6.70
C GLN A 85 6.33 -3.35 5.70
N GLY A 86 5.13 -3.75 6.13
CA GLY A 86 4.13 -4.32 5.23
C GLY A 86 3.74 -3.36 4.11
N MET A 87 3.46 -2.10 4.43
CA MET A 87 3.13 -1.08 3.44
C MET A 87 4.32 -0.76 2.51
N SER A 88 5.55 -0.86 2.99
CA SER A 88 6.76 -0.73 2.18
C SER A 88 6.89 -1.85 1.15
N ALA A 89 6.68 -3.10 1.58
CA ALA A 89 6.68 -4.26 0.69
C ALA A 89 5.56 -4.14 -0.36
N LEU A 90 4.39 -3.64 0.03
CA LEU A 90 3.28 -3.38 -0.89
C LEU A 90 3.62 -2.30 -1.93
N LEU A 91 4.20 -1.17 -1.50
CA LEU A 91 4.64 -0.11 -2.41
C LEU A 91 5.66 -0.64 -3.41
N GLU A 92 6.67 -1.36 -2.94
CA GLU A 92 7.71 -1.95 -3.79
C GLU A 92 7.12 -2.96 -4.78
N PHE A 93 6.20 -3.82 -4.33
CA PHE A 93 5.50 -4.76 -5.20
C PHE A 93 4.75 -4.04 -6.33
N VAL A 94 3.88 -3.09 -5.99
CA VAL A 94 3.09 -2.34 -6.99
C VAL A 94 4.00 -1.56 -7.95
N TYR A 95 5.08 -0.97 -7.43
CA TYR A 95 6.04 -0.26 -8.27
C TYR A 95 6.74 -1.21 -9.26
N ASN A 96 7.25 -2.34 -8.79
CA ASN A 96 7.97 -3.31 -9.61
C ASN A 96 7.07 -3.96 -10.67
N THR A 97 5.83 -4.32 -10.31
CA THR A 97 4.89 -4.90 -11.28
C THR A 97 4.44 -3.90 -12.33
N GLN A 98 4.30 -2.62 -12.00
CA GLN A 98 4.04 -1.57 -13.01
C GLN A 98 5.27 -1.33 -13.90
N ILE A 99 6.47 -1.33 -13.33
CA ILE A 99 7.72 -1.15 -14.08
C ILE A 99 7.96 -2.28 -15.06
N GLU A 100 7.95 -3.53 -14.60
CA GLU A 100 8.23 -4.70 -15.45
C GLU A 100 7.29 -4.74 -16.67
N HIS A 101 6.05 -4.31 -16.46
CA HIS A 101 5.03 -4.31 -17.49
C HIS A 101 5.04 -3.07 -18.40
N ALA A 102 5.36 -1.90 -17.88
CA ALA A 102 5.54 -0.71 -18.72
C ALA A 102 6.79 -0.81 -19.59
N ALA A 103 7.80 -1.53 -19.11
CA ALA A 103 9.10 -1.64 -19.77
C ALA A 103 9.14 -2.71 -20.86
N CYS A 104 8.30 -3.74 -20.80
CA CYS A 104 8.36 -4.89 -21.70
C CYS A 104 7.03 -5.11 -22.44
N ASP A 105 7.05 -5.01 -23.76
CA ASP A 105 6.00 -5.54 -24.64
C ASP A 105 6.39 -6.93 -25.18
N GLU A 106 5.58 -7.49 -26.11
CA GLU A 106 5.81 -8.85 -26.64
C GLU A 106 7.11 -8.97 -27.47
N GLU A 107 7.68 -7.84 -27.93
CA GLU A 107 8.85 -7.84 -28.83
C GLU A 107 10.10 -7.20 -28.20
N THR A 108 9.95 -6.31 -27.22
CA THR A 108 11.05 -5.49 -26.70
C THR A 108 10.92 -5.17 -25.21
N CYS A 109 12.05 -5.09 -24.52
CA CYS A 109 12.15 -4.61 -23.14
C CYS A 109 13.09 -3.40 -23.08
N ALA A 110 12.61 -2.29 -22.51
CA ALA A 110 13.44 -1.16 -22.12
C ALA A 110 14.16 -1.45 -20.78
N PRO A 111 15.44 -1.09 -20.63
CA PRO A 111 16.12 -1.16 -19.35
C PRO A 111 15.56 -0.09 -18.40
N MET A 112 15.09 -0.51 -17.22
CA MET A 112 14.54 0.39 -16.20
C MET A 112 15.63 0.68 -15.16
N THR A 113 16.30 1.82 -15.33
CA THR A 113 17.45 2.26 -14.52
C THR A 113 17.05 3.06 -13.27
N GLY A 114 15.75 3.33 -13.10
CA GLY A 114 15.22 4.11 -11.98
C GLY A 114 15.43 5.62 -12.12
N ASP A 115 15.71 6.09 -13.33
CA ASP A 115 15.80 7.51 -13.68
C ASP A 115 14.42 8.14 -13.97
N ASP A 116 14.39 9.47 -14.07
CA ASP A 116 13.18 10.25 -14.37
C ASP A 116 12.46 9.83 -15.67
N GLU A 117 13.17 9.17 -16.60
CA GLU A 117 12.61 8.66 -17.84
C GLU A 117 11.85 7.34 -17.61
N SER A 118 12.43 6.44 -16.82
CA SER A 118 11.76 5.22 -16.30
C SER A 118 10.45 5.57 -15.58
N TYR A 119 10.44 6.64 -14.78
CA TYR A 119 9.22 7.12 -14.11
C TYR A 119 8.20 7.78 -15.05
N ARG A 120 8.63 8.36 -16.16
CA ARG A 120 7.72 8.90 -17.18
C ARG A 120 7.01 7.80 -17.95
N LEU A 121 7.69 6.67 -18.21
CA LEU A 121 7.10 5.49 -18.85
C LEU A 121 6.00 4.84 -17.98
N LEU A 122 6.14 4.90 -16.65
CA LEU A 122 5.09 4.47 -15.73
C LEU A 122 3.79 5.28 -15.89
N GLY A 123 3.88 6.56 -16.28
CA GLY A 123 2.80 7.42 -16.76
C GLY A 123 1.38 7.06 -16.29
N ASN A 124 0.54 6.62 -17.24
CA ASN A 124 -0.79 6.05 -17.01
C ASN A 124 -0.81 4.55 -17.32
N PHE A 125 0.33 3.86 -17.22
CA PHE A 125 0.41 2.45 -17.56
C PHE A 125 -0.58 1.64 -16.69
N GLY A 126 -1.37 0.77 -17.33
CA GLY A 126 -2.40 -0.01 -16.66
C GLY A 126 -3.51 0.81 -15.98
N ALA A 127 -3.58 2.14 -16.17
CA ALA A 127 -4.60 2.96 -15.53
C ALA A 127 -6.00 2.53 -16.00
N GLY A 128 -6.90 2.25 -15.07
CA GLY A 128 -8.23 1.74 -15.37
C GLY A 128 -8.26 0.27 -15.85
N GLN A 129 -7.14 -0.45 -15.75
CA GLN A 129 -7.09 -1.89 -16.01
C GLN A 129 -7.12 -2.68 -14.69
N PRO A 130 -7.81 -3.84 -14.63
CA PRO A 130 -7.90 -4.66 -13.42
C PRO A 130 -6.61 -5.47 -13.20
N MET A 131 -5.49 -4.78 -13.00
CA MET A 131 -4.17 -5.39 -12.86
C MET A 131 -3.95 -6.04 -11.50
N TYR A 132 -4.83 -5.82 -10.53
CA TYR A 132 -4.68 -6.34 -9.18
C TYR A 132 -5.98 -6.92 -8.66
N THR A 133 -5.91 -8.08 -8.01
CA THR A 133 -7.02 -8.69 -7.27
C THR A 133 -6.61 -8.94 -5.83
N ILE A 134 -7.57 -8.83 -4.90
CA ILE A 134 -7.35 -9.13 -3.48
C ILE A 134 -8.02 -10.46 -3.18
N GLU A 135 -7.24 -11.43 -2.68
CA GLU A 135 -7.69 -12.79 -2.40
C GLU A 135 -7.19 -13.26 -1.04
N GLU A 136 -7.96 -14.12 -0.37
CA GLU A 136 -7.56 -14.75 0.89
C GLU A 136 -6.81 -16.06 0.60
N GLY A 137 -5.61 -16.16 1.15
CA GLY A 137 -4.79 -17.36 1.08
C GLY A 137 -5.27 -18.45 2.03
N ARG A 138 -4.77 -19.67 1.82
CA ARG A 138 -5.09 -20.83 2.68
C ARG A 138 -4.52 -20.72 4.10
N ASP A 139 -3.55 -19.84 4.28
CA ASP A 139 -2.94 -19.49 5.57
C ASP A 139 -3.69 -18.39 6.33
N GLY A 140 -4.81 -17.90 5.79
CA GLY A 140 -5.61 -16.83 6.37
C GLY A 140 -5.03 -15.43 6.13
N CYS A 141 -3.90 -15.32 5.43
CA CYS A 141 -3.36 -14.04 5.00
C CYS A 141 -4.14 -13.52 3.79
N ILE A 142 -4.32 -12.20 3.73
CA ILE A 142 -4.86 -11.55 2.54
C ILE A 142 -3.70 -11.22 1.60
N TYR A 143 -3.86 -11.50 0.32
CA TYR A 143 -2.86 -11.25 -0.71
C TYR A 143 -3.40 -10.28 -1.76
N LEU A 144 -2.54 -9.37 -2.20
CA LEU A 144 -2.71 -8.65 -3.46
C LEU A 144 -1.99 -9.44 -4.55
N HIS A 145 -2.75 -9.95 -5.51
CA HIS A 145 -2.25 -10.65 -6.68
C HIS A 145 -2.12 -9.67 -7.84
N PHE A 146 -1.04 -9.79 -8.60
CA PHE A 146 -0.85 -9.01 -9.81
C PHE A 146 -1.23 -9.83 -11.05
N ASN A 147 -2.18 -9.33 -11.83
CA ASN A 147 -2.74 -10.01 -12.99
C ASN A 147 -2.38 -9.26 -14.26
N SER A 148 -1.87 -10.00 -15.24
CA SER A 148 -1.56 -9.49 -16.57
C SER A 148 -1.54 -10.65 -17.55
N ALA A 149 -1.73 -10.38 -18.85
CA ALA A 149 -1.67 -11.42 -19.88
C ALA A 149 -0.32 -12.17 -19.90
N ARG A 150 0.78 -11.47 -19.58
CA ARG A 150 2.10 -12.10 -19.45
C ARG A 150 2.17 -13.00 -18.22
N GLN A 151 1.66 -12.53 -17.08
CA GLN A 151 1.64 -13.32 -15.86
C GLN A 151 0.79 -14.59 -16.02
N GLU A 152 -0.36 -14.50 -16.70
CA GLU A 152 -1.19 -15.66 -17.03
C GLU A 152 -0.42 -16.71 -17.86
N LYS A 153 0.34 -16.27 -18.87
CA LYS A 153 1.21 -17.16 -19.67
C LYS A 153 2.30 -17.82 -18.81
N LEU A 154 2.93 -17.06 -17.91
CA LEU A 154 3.97 -17.58 -17.01
C LEU A 154 3.39 -18.61 -16.03
N VAL A 155 2.24 -18.34 -15.44
CA VAL A 155 1.56 -19.29 -14.55
C VAL A 155 1.16 -20.57 -15.28
N ALA A 156 0.67 -20.47 -16.52
CA ALA A 156 0.39 -21.64 -17.36
C ALA A 156 1.64 -22.49 -17.68
N GLN A 157 2.83 -21.88 -17.61
CA GLN A 157 4.13 -22.55 -17.77
C GLN A 157 4.70 -23.09 -16.45
N GLY A 158 3.98 -22.95 -15.33
CA GLY A 158 4.37 -23.45 -14.02
C GLY A 158 5.18 -22.47 -13.17
N PHE A 159 5.34 -21.21 -13.60
CA PHE A 159 5.90 -20.16 -12.73
C PHE A 159 4.90 -19.73 -11.66
N GLU A 160 5.39 -19.24 -10.53
CA GLU A 160 4.54 -18.79 -9.43
C GLU A 160 3.78 -17.49 -9.77
N GLN A 161 2.57 -17.39 -9.23
CA GLN A 161 1.76 -16.19 -9.29
C GLN A 161 2.37 -15.08 -8.44
N GLN A 162 2.71 -13.95 -9.05
CA GLN A 162 3.20 -12.78 -8.32
C GLN A 162 2.12 -12.25 -7.37
N ARG A 163 2.48 -12.11 -6.09
CA ARG A 163 1.61 -11.62 -5.03
C ARG A 163 2.40 -11.04 -3.86
N VAL A 164 1.75 -10.18 -3.07
CA VAL A 164 2.28 -9.64 -1.81
C VAL A 164 1.21 -9.71 -0.73
N VAL A 165 1.60 -9.88 0.53
CA VAL A 165 0.66 -9.85 1.66
C VAL A 165 0.12 -8.43 1.80
N LEU A 166 -1.20 -8.31 1.92
CA LEU A 166 -1.86 -7.06 2.23
C LEU A 166 -1.67 -6.77 3.73
N PRO A 167 -1.11 -5.61 4.11
CA PRO A 167 -0.87 -5.30 5.51
C PRO A 167 -2.17 -5.23 6.30
N VAL A 168 -2.12 -5.60 7.57
CA VAL A 168 -3.18 -5.36 8.55
C VAL A 168 -2.73 -4.29 9.52
N LEU A 169 -3.66 -3.47 9.97
CA LEU A 169 -3.42 -2.46 10.99
C LEU A 169 -3.68 -3.07 12.37
N GLU A 170 -2.61 -3.49 13.05
CA GLU A 170 -2.68 -4.00 14.44
C GLU A 170 -2.32 -2.95 15.49
N VAL A 171 -1.96 -1.74 15.04
CA VAL A 171 -1.69 -0.58 15.89
C VAL A 171 -2.90 -0.30 16.78
N THR A 172 -2.67 -0.11 18.07
CA THR A 172 -3.68 0.25 19.05
C THR A 172 -3.60 1.73 19.43
N GLU A 173 -4.61 2.23 20.14
CA GLU A 173 -4.57 3.58 20.72
C GLU A 173 -3.38 3.74 21.70
N ALA A 174 -3.02 2.69 22.44
CA ALA A 174 -1.88 2.72 23.36
C ALA A 174 -0.57 2.94 22.60
N ASP A 175 -0.37 2.24 21.48
CA ASP A 175 0.82 2.41 20.63
C ASP A 175 0.94 3.86 20.13
N LEU A 176 -0.18 4.51 19.78
CA LEU A 176 -0.19 5.91 19.37
C LEU A 176 0.15 6.86 20.53
N LEU A 177 -0.33 6.59 21.75
CA LEU A 177 -0.06 7.44 22.91
C LEU A 177 1.40 7.34 23.37
N GLU A 178 2.02 6.17 23.24
CA GLU A 178 3.43 5.95 23.56
C GLU A 178 4.38 6.78 22.69
N LEU A 179 3.94 7.24 21.51
CA LEU A 179 4.72 8.13 20.66
C LEU A 179 5.03 9.48 21.32
N SER A 180 4.15 9.99 22.19
CA SER A 180 4.39 11.24 22.93
C SER A 180 5.40 11.10 24.06
N CYS A 181 5.78 9.87 24.42
CA CYS A 181 6.75 9.60 25.49
C CYS A 181 8.19 9.43 24.97
N ARG A 182 8.41 9.60 23.67
CA ARG A 182 9.72 9.44 23.00
C ARG A 182 10.45 10.76 22.78
#